data_AF-G4CIJ0-F1
#
_entry.id   AF-G4CIJ0-F1
#
_cell.length_a   1.000
_cell.length_b   1.000
_cell.length_c   1.000
_cell.angle_alpha   90.00
_cell.angle_beta   90.00
_cell.angle_gamma   90.00
#
_symmetry.space_group_name_H-M   'P 1'
#
loop_
_entity.id
_entity.type
_entity.pdbx_description
1 polymer ?
#
loop_
_entity_poly.entity_id
_entity_poly.type
_entity_poly.pdbx_seq_one_letter_code
_entity_poly.pdbx_strand_id
1 'polypeptide(L)'
;MLMRRRLRVALVWCGLATLAFYGWQNGLATQGGALSLSKAFWLGLTVCCWLVLPPLVFCAPHIGRRLRAAYLLFWLPMLARAVIELWLLYGRGGWQYVYGMAHDVFSLLLLAVLAGLCRRERPRVWVGHLWVMAAMFAAETYFACYISAFNHGRHSAELWFIGWQPPHLANQLLTTVLAVCLCGWLMYLERRA
;
A
#
# COMPACT_ATOMS: atom_id res chain seq x y z
N MET A 1 -22.04 -10.41 6.15
CA MET A 1 -22.85 -9.16 6.04
C MET A 1 -22.21 -7.96 6.75
N LEU A 2 -21.86 -8.05 8.05
CA LEU A 2 -21.19 -6.94 8.76
C LEU A 2 -19.80 -6.60 8.21
N MET A 3 -18.98 -7.62 7.90
CA MET A 3 -17.63 -7.43 7.32
C MET A 3 -17.69 -6.70 5.99
N ARG A 4 -18.55 -7.17 5.08
CA ARG A 4 -18.83 -6.52 3.79
C ARG A 4 -19.16 -5.03 3.92
N ARG A 5 -20.05 -4.66 4.85
CA ARG A 5 -20.42 -3.25 5.09
C ARG A 5 -19.22 -2.44 5.57
N ARG A 6 -18.44 -2.96 6.53
CA ARG A 6 -17.24 -2.30 7.05
C ARG A 6 -16.18 -2.12 5.97
N LEU A 7 -15.96 -3.13 5.13
CA LEU A 7 -15.07 -3.08 3.99
C LEU A 7 -15.49 -2.00 2.99
N ARG A 8 -16.76 -1.97 2.59
CA ARG A 8 -17.27 -0.95 1.67
C ARG A 8 -17.07 0.47 2.22
N VAL A 9 -17.41 0.67 3.50
CA VAL A 9 -17.22 1.97 4.16
C VAL A 9 -15.73 2.35 4.18
N ALA A 10 -14.84 1.42 4.51
CA ALA A 10 -13.40 1.64 4.46
C ALA A 10 -12.91 2.03 3.06
N LEU A 11 -13.37 1.35 2.01
CA LEU A 11 -13.01 1.64 0.62
C LEU A 11 -13.46 3.05 0.20
N VAL A 12 -14.70 3.43 0.53
CA VAL A 12 -15.23 4.77 0.23
C VAL A 12 -14.41 5.84 0.94
N TRP A 13 -14.15 5.67 2.24
CA TRP A 13 -13.34 6.63 3.00
C TRP A 13 -11.90 6.73 2.50
N CYS A 14 -11.26 5.60 2.14
CA CYS A 14 -9.93 5.62 1.55
C CYS A 14 -9.94 6.35 0.20
N GLY A 15 -10.97 6.15 -0.64
CA GLY A 15 -11.13 6.87 -1.90
C GLY A 15 -11.26 8.37 -1.71
N LEU A 16 -12.12 8.81 -0.79
CA LEU A 16 -12.29 10.22 -0.46
C LEU A 16 -10.99 10.84 0.11
N ALA A 17 -10.33 10.15 1.03
CA ALA A 17 -9.06 10.59 1.60
C ALA A 17 -7.97 10.70 0.52
N THR A 18 -7.97 9.80 -0.46
CA THR A 18 -7.04 9.83 -1.59
C THR A 18 -7.24 11.06 -2.46
N LEU A 19 -8.50 11.39 -2.80
CA LEU A 19 -8.82 12.57 -3.59
C LEU A 19 -8.49 13.86 -2.82
N ALA A 20 -8.81 13.91 -1.53
CA ALA A 20 -8.45 15.03 -0.67
C ALA A 20 -6.93 15.22 -0.59
N PHE A 21 -6.18 14.13 -0.39
CA PHE A 21 -4.72 14.15 -0.36
C PHE A 21 -4.13 14.58 -1.70
N TYR A 22 -4.66 14.10 -2.83
CA TYR A 22 -4.23 14.53 -4.16
C TYR A 22 -4.41 16.05 -4.36
N GLY A 23 -5.56 16.59 -3.96
CA GLY A 23 -5.82 18.03 -4.03
C GLY A 23 -4.88 18.84 -3.13
N TRP A 24 -4.66 18.39 -1.90
CA TRP A 24 -3.73 19.02 -0.97
C TRP A 24 -2.27 18.96 -1.47
N GLN A 25 -1.81 17.79 -1.90
CA GLN A 25 -0.42 17.58 -2.35
C GLN A 25 -0.07 18.41 -3.59
N ASN A 26 -1.01 18.55 -4.54
CA ASN A 26 -0.75 19.30 -5.78
C ASN A 26 -1.10 20.80 -5.69
N GLY A 27 -1.86 21.23 -4.68
CA GLY A 27 -2.28 22.63 -4.53
C GLY A 27 -1.60 23.38 -3.39
N LEU A 28 -1.31 22.70 -2.27
CA LEU A 28 -0.94 23.33 -1.01
C LEU A 28 0.41 22.84 -0.45
N ALA A 29 0.81 21.60 -0.74
CA ALA A 29 2.05 21.05 -0.22
C ALA A 29 3.28 21.66 -0.91
N THR A 30 4.30 21.99 -0.12
CA THR A 30 5.57 22.56 -0.59
C THR A 30 6.68 21.52 -0.74
N GLN A 31 6.43 20.28 -0.29
CA GLN A 31 7.42 19.19 -0.24
C GLN A 31 6.95 17.97 -1.03
N GLY A 32 7.89 17.18 -1.56
CA GLY A 32 7.60 15.87 -2.15
C GLY A 32 7.32 15.84 -3.65
N GLY A 33 7.14 17.00 -4.27
CA GLY A 33 6.87 17.13 -5.70
C GLY A 33 5.41 16.90 -6.09
N ALA A 34 5.14 17.07 -7.38
CA ALA A 34 3.81 16.83 -7.95
C ALA A 34 3.45 15.35 -7.92
N LEU A 35 2.22 15.06 -7.53
CA LEU A 35 1.68 13.70 -7.43
C LEU A 35 0.75 13.43 -8.61
N SER A 36 1.05 12.42 -9.43
CA SER A 36 0.11 11.97 -10.46
C SER A 36 -1.15 11.37 -9.84
N LEU A 37 -2.27 11.47 -10.55
CA LEU A 37 -3.52 10.85 -10.11
C LEU A 37 -3.38 9.32 -9.95
N SER A 38 -2.64 8.67 -10.84
CA SER A 38 -2.39 7.22 -10.78
C SER A 38 -1.62 6.82 -9.52
N LYS A 39 -0.57 7.57 -9.15
CA LYS A 39 0.20 7.28 -7.93
C LYS A 39 -0.60 7.64 -6.69
N ALA A 40 -1.46 8.66 -6.73
CA ALA A 40 -2.39 8.96 -5.64
C ALA A 40 -3.34 7.79 -5.39
N PHE A 41 -4.01 7.28 -6.42
CA PHE A 41 -4.88 6.11 -6.29
C PHE A 41 -4.14 4.87 -5.79
N TRP A 42 -2.96 4.60 -6.33
CA TRP A 42 -2.12 3.50 -5.85
C TRP A 42 -1.78 3.66 -4.36
N LEU A 43 -1.35 4.84 -3.93
CA LEU A 43 -1.09 5.15 -2.52
C LEU A 43 -2.33 4.92 -1.65
N GLY A 44 -3.49 5.45 -2.05
CA GLY A 44 -4.76 5.23 -1.37
C GLY A 44 -5.12 3.76 -1.20
N LEU A 45 -4.94 2.97 -2.27
CA LEU A 45 -5.19 1.53 -2.24
C LEU A 45 -4.19 0.78 -1.36
N THR A 46 -2.91 1.17 -1.37
CA THR A 46 -1.88 0.58 -0.50
C THR A 46 -2.18 0.85 0.97
N VAL A 47 -2.53 2.09 1.34
CA VAL A 47 -2.97 2.43 2.71
C VAL A 47 -4.20 1.62 3.11
N CYS A 48 -5.17 1.50 2.21
CA CYS A 48 -6.36 0.69 2.46
C CYS A 48 -6.00 -0.78 2.73
N CYS A 49 -5.19 -1.40 1.85
CA CYS A 49 -4.81 -2.81 1.97
C CYS A 49 -3.90 -3.10 3.15
N TRP A 50 -2.98 -2.19 3.47
CA TRP A 50 -1.90 -2.46 4.42
C TRP A 50 -2.21 -1.99 5.84
N LEU A 51 -3.02 -0.94 6.01
CA LEU A 51 -3.29 -0.34 7.32
C LEU A 51 -4.75 -0.45 7.74
N VAL A 52 -5.69 -0.31 6.81
CA VAL A 52 -7.13 -0.27 7.15
C VAL A 52 -7.75 -1.66 7.14
N LEU A 53 -7.41 -2.48 6.14
CA LEU A 53 -7.97 -3.82 5.97
C LEU A 53 -7.52 -4.83 7.03
N PRO A 54 -6.24 -4.91 7.44
CA PRO A 54 -5.80 -5.93 8.38
C PRO A 54 -6.52 -5.89 9.73
N PRO A 55 -6.77 -4.73 10.36
CA PRO A 55 -7.58 -4.63 11.57
C PRO A 55 -9.00 -5.16 11.41
N LEU A 56 -9.63 -4.95 10.25
CA LEU A 56 -10.95 -5.51 9.99
C LEU A 56 -10.90 -7.04 10.02
N VAL A 57 -9.84 -7.65 9.46
CA VAL A 57 -9.65 -9.09 9.39
C VAL A 57 -9.29 -9.70 10.74
N PHE A 58 -8.27 -9.19 11.43
CA PHE A 58 -7.85 -9.80 12.70
C PHE A 58 -8.81 -9.53 13.88
N CYS A 59 -9.70 -8.52 13.77
CA CYS A 59 -10.78 -8.31 14.73
C CYS A 59 -12.05 -9.10 14.39
N ALA A 60 -12.12 -9.77 13.23
CA ALA A 60 -13.31 -10.49 12.83
C ALA A 60 -13.38 -11.89 13.49
N PRO A 61 -14.47 -12.20 14.21
CA PRO A 61 -14.59 -13.46 14.96
C PRO A 61 -14.75 -14.70 14.07
N HIS A 62 -15.22 -14.54 12.83
CA HIS A 62 -15.43 -15.63 11.87
C HIS A 62 -14.15 -16.02 11.11
N ILE A 63 -13.04 -15.31 11.32
CA ILE A 63 -11.75 -15.61 10.69
C ILE A 63 -10.94 -16.52 11.62
N GLY A 64 -10.33 -17.57 11.06
CA GLY A 64 -9.51 -18.52 11.83
C GLY A 64 -8.36 -17.85 12.57
N ARG A 65 -8.01 -18.35 13.77
CA ARG A 65 -6.98 -17.76 14.65
C ARG A 65 -5.64 -17.56 13.94
N ARG A 66 -5.21 -18.54 13.14
CA ARG A 66 -3.94 -18.47 12.40
C ARG A 66 -3.94 -17.34 11.36
N LEU A 67 -5.03 -17.21 10.62
CA LEU A 67 -5.17 -16.14 9.63
C LEU A 67 -5.26 -14.76 10.30
N ARG A 68 -5.97 -14.64 11.43
CA ARG A 68 -5.97 -13.40 12.23
C ARG A 68 -4.57 -13.03 12.70
N ALA A 69 -3.81 -14.01 13.20
CA ALA A 69 -2.42 -13.80 13.62
C ALA A 69 -1.53 -13.37 12.44
N ALA A 70 -1.69 -13.96 11.25
CA ALA A 70 -0.96 -13.55 10.06
C ALA A 70 -1.21 -12.07 9.70
N TYR A 71 -2.47 -11.63 9.68
CA TYR A 71 -2.79 -10.23 9.42
C TYR A 71 -2.24 -9.29 10.50
N LEU A 72 -2.26 -9.69 11.78
CA LEU A 72 -1.69 -8.90 12.86
C LEU A 72 -0.15 -8.80 12.76
N LEU A 73 0.53 -9.92 12.52
CA LEU A 73 1.99 -9.98 12.38
C LEU A 73 2.49 -9.13 11.21
N PHE A 74 1.74 -9.09 10.10
CA PHE A 74 2.02 -8.18 9.00
C PHE A 74 1.70 -6.72 9.34
N TRP A 75 0.60 -6.46 10.05
CA TRP A 75 0.14 -5.10 10.30
C TRP A 75 1.05 -4.31 11.25
N LEU A 76 1.63 -4.96 12.25
CA LEU A 76 2.55 -4.32 13.21
C LEU A 76 3.74 -3.60 12.53
N PRO A 77 4.56 -4.25 11.68
CA PRO A 77 5.66 -3.58 10.99
C PRO A 77 5.16 -2.53 9.98
N MET A 78 3.96 -2.67 9.42
CA MET A 78 3.37 -1.63 8.56
C MET A 78 2.95 -0.39 9.34
N LEU A 79 2.37 -0.55 10.52
CA LEU A 79 2.07 0.57 11.41
C LEU A 79 3.34 1.30 11.83
N ALA A 80 4.37 0.54 12.21
CA ALA A 80 5.68 1.10 12.54
C ALA A 80 6.26 1.89 11.35
N ARG A 81 6.20 1.34 10.13
CA ARG A 81 6.62 2.06 8.92
C ARG A 81 5.84 3.35 8.72
N ALA A 82 4.51 3.32 8.81
CA ALA A 82 3.70 4.51 8.60
C ALA A 82 4.11 5.64 9.54
N VAL A 83 4.35 5.34 10.82
CA VAL A 83 4.81 6.32 11.81
C VAL A 83 6.23 6.82 11.47
N ILE A 84 7.16 5.91 11.19
CA ILE A 84 8.56 6.26 10.91
C ILE A 84 8.68 7.07 9.62
N GLU A 85 7.99 6.68 8.53
CA GLU A 85 8.03 7.40 7.27
C GLU A 85 7.40 8.77 7.38
N LEU A 86 6.26 8.93 8.07
CA LEU A 86 5.68 10.26 8.31
C LEU A 86 6.66 11.17 9.05
N TRP A 87 7.36 10.65 10.05
CA TRP A 87 8.37 11.40 10.77
C TRP A 87 9.60 11.72 9.91
N LEU A 88 10.05 10.80 9.07
CA LEU A 88 11.20 11.01 8.17
C LEU A 88 10.89 11.99 7.03
N LEU A 89 9.68 11.96 6.49
CA LEU A 89 9.23 12.80 5.38
C LEU A 89 8.93 14.23 5.84
N TYR A 90 8.10 14.38 6.88
CA TYR A 90 7.58 15.69 7.29
C TYR A 90 8.22 16.26 8.57
N GLY A 91 8.87 15.42 9.38
CA GLY A 91 9.52 15.85 10.62
C GLY A 91 11.00 16.17 10.41
N ARG A 92 11.81 15.13 10.21
CA ARG A 92 13.29 15.25 10.14
C ARG A 92 13.82 15.58 8.74
N GLY A 93 13.04 15.38 7.67
CA GLY A 93 13.45 15.69 6.30
C GLY A 93 14.61 14.82 5.78
N GLY A 94 14.61 13.53 6.13
CA GLY A 94 15.73 12.61 5.89
C GLY A 94 15.33 11.25 5.33
N TRP A 95 14.14 11.14 4.72
CA TRP A 95 13.71 9.88 4.13
C TRP A 95 14.63 9.44 2.99
N GLN A 96 14.98 8.16 2.99
CA GLN A 96 15.87 7.54 2.02
C GLN A 96 15.15 6.39 1.31
N TYR A 97 15.33 6.26 0.00
CA TYR A 97 14.70 5.18 -0.78
C TYR A 97 15.08 3.79 -0.27
N VAL A 98 16.32 3.60 0.18
CA VAL A 98 16.81 2.32 0.71
C VAL A 98 15.98 1.85 1.90
N TYR A 99 15.53 2.77 2.76
CA TYR A 99 14.67 2.43 3.89
C TYR A 99 13.33 1.87 3.42
N GLY A 100 12.68 2.55 2.45
CA GLY A 100 11.43 2.09 1.85
C GLY A 100 11.58 0.73 1.16
N MET A 101 12.61 0.56 0.32
CA MET A 101 12.90 -0.69 -0.39
C MET A 101 13.16 -1.86 0.56
N ALA A 102 13.97 -1.65 1.60
CA ALA A 102 14.27 -2.69 2.59
C ALA A 102 13.00 -3.17 3.29
N HIS A 103 12.11 -2.24 3.63
CA HIS A 103 10.82 -2.59 4.24
C HIS A 103 9.88 -3.29 3.25
N ASP A 104 9.84 -2.88 1.99
CA ASP A 104 9.05 -3.54 0.95
C ASP A 104 9.47 -5.00 0.77
N VAL A 105 10.78 -5.26 0.66
CA VAL A 105 11.33 -6.62 0.53
C VAL A 105 11.03 -7.45 1.79
N PHE A 106 11.23 -6.88 2.98
CA PHE A 106 10.88 -7.56 4.23
C PHE A 106 9.39 -7.93 4.27
N SER A 107 8.51 -6.99 3.93
CA SER A 107 7.05 -7.18 3.96
C SER A 107 6.58 -8.20 2.93
N LEU A 108 7.18 -8.20 1.74
CA LEU A 108 6.94 -9.22 0.71
C LEU A 108 7.27 -10.61 1.23
N LEU A 109 8.46 -10.80 1.80
CA LEU A 109 8.90 -12.10 2.32
C LEU A 109 8.04 -12.55 3.49
N LEU A 110 7.74 -11.64 4.42
CA LEU A 110 6.85 -11.91 5.55
C LEU A 110 5.48 -12.39 5.07
N LEU A 111 4.85 -11.66 4.14
CA LEU A 111 3.54 -12.01 3.60
C LEU A 111 3.56 -13.34 2.84
N ALA A 112 4.60 -13.62 2.05
CA ALA A 112 4.74 -14.88 1.33
C ALA A 112 4.81 -16.08 2.30
N VAL A 113 5.60 -15.96 3.37
CA VAL A 113 5.70 -16.98 4.41
C VAL A 113 4.35 -17.15 5.13
N LEU A 114 3.73 -16.05 5.57
CA LEU A 114 2.44 -16.09 6.27
C LEU A 114 1.32 -16.68 5.40
N ALA A 115 1.29 -16.33 4.11
CA ALA A 115 0.33 -16.87 3.15
C ALA A 115 0.55 -18.38 2.93
N GLY A 116 1.80 -18.83 2.85
CA GLY A 116 2.17 -20.24 2.78
C GLY A 116 1.72 -21.02 4.02
N LEU A 117 1.96 -20.48 5.22
CA LEU A 117 1.52 -21.06 6.49
C LEU A 117 -0.01 -21.12 6.60
N CYS A 118 -0.72 -20.15 6.03
CA CYS A 118 -2.17 -20.08 6.03
C CYS A 118 -2.85 -20.77 4.84
N ARG A 119 -2.12 -21.48 3.96
CA ARG A 119 -2.66 -22.04 2.70
C ARG A 119 -3.89 -22.94 2.85
N ARG A 120 -4.08 -23.55 4.02
CA ARG A 120 -5.21 -24.44 4.33
C ARG A 120 -6.37 -23.74 5.06
N GLU A 121 -6.16 -22.49 5.49
CA GLU A 121 -7.15 -21.73 6.25
C GLU A 121 -8.36 -21.34 5.39
N ARG A 122 -9.49 -21.12 6.07
CA ARG A 122 -10.73 -20.62 5.47
C ARG A 122 -11.11 -19.29 6.17
N PRO A 123 -11.73 -18.34 5.45
CA PRO A 123 -12.02 -18.36 4.01
C PRO A 123 -10.78 -18.17 3.12
N ARG A 124 -10.68 -18.91 2.00
CA ARG A 124 -9.50 -18.88 1.10
C ARG A 124 -9.26 -17.51 0.46
N VAL A 125 -10.30 -16.69 0.29
CA VAL A 125 -10.20 -15.34 -0.29
C VAL A 125 -9.22 -14.45 0.50
N TRP A 126 -9.22 -14.58 1.82
CA TRP A 126 -8.36 -13.81 2.71
C TRP A 126 -6.91 -14.31 2.73
N VAL A 127 -6.69 -15.59 2.42
CA VAL A 127 -5.34 -16.13 2.18
C VAL A 127 -4.82 -15.63 0.82
N GLY A 128 -5.68 -15.63 -0.21
CA GLY A 128 -5.36 -15.03 -1.50
C GLY A 128 -5.01 -13.55 -1.39
N HIS A 129 -5.67 -12.82 -0.49
CA HIS A 129 -5.37 -11.40 -0.28
C HIS A 129 -3.98 -11.17 0.34
N LEU A 130 -3.44 -12.09 1.15
CA LEU A 130 -2.05 -12.01 1.61
C LEU A 130 -1.07 -12.08 0.42
N TRP A 131 -1.32 -12.96 -0.55
CA TRP A 131 -0.52 -13.03 -1.78
C TRP A 131 -0.63 -11.77 -2.64
N VAL A 132 -1.83 -11.19 -2.73
CA VAL A 132 -2.03 -9.90 -3.43
C VAL A 132 -1.24 -8.80 -2.74
N MET A 133 -1.26 -8.71 -1.40
CA MET A 133 -0.44 -7.74 -0.68
C MET A 133 1.06 -7.97 -0.90
N ALA A 134 1.52 -9.22 -0.96
CA ALA A 134 2.92 -9.52 -1.27
C ALA A 134 3.31 -9.02 -2.69
N ALA A 135 2.44 -9.23 -3.68
CA ALA A 135 2.63 -8.71 -5.03
C ALA A 135 2.61 -7.16 -5.08
N MET A 136 1.81 -6.50 -4.23
CA MET A 136 1.83 -5.04 -4.11
C MET A 136 3.20 -4.54 -3.62
N PHE A 137 3.84 -5.20 -2.65
CA PHE A 137 5.20 -4.84 -2.22
C PHE A 137 6.25 -5.09 -3.30
N ALA A 138 6.09 -6.12 -4.13
CA ALA A 138 6.96 -6.31 -5.29
C ALA A 138 6.86 -5.13 -6.26
N ALA A 139 5.64 -4.66 -6.51
CA ALA A 139 5.41 -3.48 -7.35
C ALA A 139 5.97 -2.19 -6.71
N GLU A 140 5.77 -1.95 -5.41
CA GLU A 140 6.36 -0.79 -4.74
C GLU A 140 7.89 -0.85 -4.71
N THR A 141 8.49 -2.03 -4.51
CA THR A 141 9.95 -2.19 -4.61
C THR A 141 10.44 -1.75 -5.98
N TYR A 142 9.76 -2.20 -7.06
CA TYR A 142 10.08 -1.79 -8.43
C TYR A 142 9.95 -0.28 -8.61
N PHE A 143 8.86 0.34 -8.12
CA PHE A 143 8.65 1.78 -8.20
C PHE A 143 9.74 2.54 -7.41
N ALA A 144 10.06 2.11 -6.20
CA ALA A 144 11.10 2.72 -5.39
C ALA A 144 12.49 2.62 -6.05
N CYS A 145 12.84 1.47 -6.64
CA CYS A 145 14.06 1.30 -7.42
C CYS A 145 14.10 2.25 -8.62
N TYR A 146 13.00 2.37 -9.37
CA TYR A 146 12.89 3.27 -10.51
C TYR A 146 13.12 4.74 -10.11
N ILE A 147 12.42 5.19 -9.06
CA ILE A 147 12.55 6.57 -8.56
C ILE A 147 13.96 6.83 -8.01
N SER A 148 14.54 5.86 -7.30
CA SER A 148 15.89 5.97 -6.74
C SER A 148 16.97 6.05 -7.83
N ALA A 149 16.83 5.30 -8.92
CA ALA A 149 17.74 5.38 -10.06
C ALA A 149 17.62 6.73 -10.78
N PHE A 150 16.39 7.25 -10.91
CA PHE A 150 16.15 8.57 -11.51
C PHE A 150 16.75 9.72 -10.68
N ASN A 151 16.72 9.63 -9.36
CA ASN A 151 17.25 10.64 -8.45
C ASN A 151 18.75 10.43 -8.08
N HIS A 152 19.50 9.66 -8.88
CA HIS A 152 20.92 9.42 -8.63
C HIS A 152 21.71 10.73 -8.45
N GLY A 153 22.47 10.81 -7.35
CA GLY A 153 23.30 11.97 -6.99
C GLY A 153 22.76 12.87 -5.86
N ARG A 154 21.57 12.59 -5.30
CA ARG A 154 21.02 13.31 -4.14
C ARG A 154 21.04 12.44 -2.87
N HIS A 155 21.54 12.98 -1.76
CA HIS A 155 21.73 12.25 -0.48
C HIS A 155 20.42 11.98 0.29
N SER A 156 19.36 12.75 0.05
CA SER A 156 18.01 12.58 0.59
C SER A 156 16.99 12.64 -0.56
N ALA A 157 15.86 11.96 -0.40
CA ALA A 157 14.78 12.08 -1.37
C ALA A 157 14.15 13.47 -1.24
N GLU A 158 14.54 14.42 -2.08
CA GLU A 158 13.80 15.69 -2.21
C GLU A 158 12.49 15.50 -2.99
N LEU A 159 12.41 14.45 -3.81
CA LEU A 159 11.26 14.06 -4.62
C LEU A 159 10.85 12.62 -4.33
N TRP A 160 9.74 12.44 -3.62
CA TRP A 160 9.16 11.11 -3.38
C TRP A 160 7.89 10.86 -4.20
N PHE A 161 7.34 11.89 -4.86
CA PHE A 161 6.26 11.76 -5.83
C PHE A 161 6.71 12.10 -7.25
N ILE A 162 6.03 11.46 -8.21
CA ILE A 162 6.21 11.69 -9.63
C ILE A 162 4.87 12.08 -10.25
N GLY A 163 4.88 13.20 -10.98
CA GLY A 163 3.75 13.70 -11.75
C GLY A 163 3.63 13.09 -13.16
N TRP A 164 2.71 13.61 -13.95
CA TRP A 164 2.59 13.25 -15.38
C TRP A 164 3.64 14.01 -16.19
N GLN A 165 4.82 13.42 -16.33
CA GLN A 165 5.89 13.93 -17.19
C GLN A 165 6.32 12.84 -18.18
N PRO A 166 6.72 13.20 -19.42
CA PRO A 166 7.08 12.22 -20.45
C PRO A 166 8.07 11.14 -20.01
N PRO A 167 9.13 11.43 -19.21
CA PRO A 167 10.08 10.41 -18.76
C PRO A 167 9.46 9.30 -17.91
N HIS A 168 8.29 9.56 -17.30
CA HIS A 168 7.67 8.67 -16.32
C HIS A 168 6.39 8.00 -16.83
N LEU A 169 6.03 8.21 -18.09
CA LEU A 169 4.76 7.74 -18.65
C LEU A 169 4.58 6.24 -18.50
N ALA A 170 5.62 5.45 -18.82
CA ALA A 170 5.57 3.99 -18.69
C ALA A 170 5.33 3.54 -17.23
N ASN A 171 5.98 4.19 -16.28
CA ASN A 171 5.77 3.94 -14.85
C ASN A 171 4.33 4.27 -14.43
N GLN A 172 3.81 5.43 -14.85
CA GLN A 172 2.45 5.85 -14.51
C GLN A 172 1.38 4.95 -15.13
N LEU A 173 1.58 4.49 -16.37
CA LEU A 173 0.70 3.52 -17.03
C LEU A 173 0.69 2.19 -16.27
N LEU A 174 1.87 1.68 -15.89
CA LEU A 174 1.97 0.46 -15.08
C LEU A 174 1.25 0.63 -13.73
N THR A 175 1.49 1.73 -13.01
CA THR A 175 0.79 2.05 -11.76
C THR A 175 -0.73 2.08 -11.95
N THR A 176 -1.21 2.64 -13.06
CA THR A 176 -2.64 2.70 -13.39
C THR A 176 -3.23 1.31 -13.59
N VAL A 177 -2.58 0.46 -14.39
CA VAL A 177 -3.02 -0.92 -14.64
C VAL A 177 -3.09 -1.70 -13.32
N LEU A 178 -2.04 -1.60 -12.49
CA LEU A 178 -2.00 -2.28 -11.20
C LEU A 178 -3.08 -1.77 -10.23
N ALA A 179 -3.35 -0.46 -10.21
CA ALA A 179 -4.43 0.12 -9.41
C ALA A 179 -5.81 -0.40 -9.86
N VAL A 180 -6.06 -0.49 -11.17
CA VAL A 180 -7.31 -1.04 -11.73
C VAL A 180 -7.47 -2.51 -11.37
N CYS A 181 -6.43 -3.33 -11.53
CA CYS A 181 -6.43 -4.74 -11.13
C CYS A 181 -6.73 -4.89 -9.63
N LEU A 182 -6.13 -4.04 -8.79
CA LEU A 182 -6.34 -4.07 -7.35
C LEU A 182 -7.76 -3.65 -6.97
N CYS A 183 -8.35 -2.64 -7.62
CA CYS A 183 -9.76 -2.31 -7.47
C CYS A 183 -10.67 -3.50 -7.83
N GLY A 184 -10.37 -4.19 -8.94
CA GLY A 184 -11.05 -5.43 -9.33
C GLY A 184 -10.97 -6.51 -8.24
N TRP A 185 -9.78 -6.72 -7.67
CA TRP A 185 -9.56 -7.64 -6.57
C TRP A 185 -10.36 -7.25 -5.32
N LEU A 186 -10.37 -5.97 -4.93
CA LEU A 186 -11.09 -5.48 -3.75
C LEU A 186 -12.61 -5.61 -3.90
N MET A 187 -13.15 -5.39 -5.10
CA MET A 187 -14.57 -5.65 -5.40
C MET A 187 -14.89 -7.14 -5.29
N TYR A 188 -13.99 -8.02 -5.77
CA TYR A 188 -14.15 -9.46 -5.62
C TYR A 188 -14.10 -9.88 -4.14
N LEU A 189 -13.15 -9.32 -3.37
CA LEU A 189 -12.99 -9.54 -1.95
C LEU A 189 -14.25 -9.11 -1.18
N GLU A 190 -14.81 -7.93 -1.47
CA GLU A 190 -16.06 -7.44 -0.88
C GLU A 190 -17.23 -8.40 -1.11
N ARG A 191 -17.36 -8.94 -2.33
CA ARG A 191 -18.43 -9.90 -2.66
C ARG A 191 -18.29 -11.24 -1.92
N ARG A 192 -17.08 -11.56 -1.43
CA ARG A 192 -16.74 -12.83 -0.78
C ARG A 192 -16.55 -12.70 0.75
N ALA A 193 -16.72 -11.50 1.31
CA ALA A 193 -16.59 -11.17 2.74
C ALA A 193 -17.94 -11.13 3.48
#